data_AF-A0A919WTP0-F1
#
_entry.id   AF-A0A919WTP0-F1
#
_cell.length_a   1.000
_cell.length_b   1.000
_cell.length_c   1.000
_cell.angle_alpha   90.00
_cell.angle_beta   90.00
_cell.angle_gamma   90.00
#
_symmetry.space_group_name_H-M   'P 1'
#
loop_
_entity.id
_entity.type
_entity.pdbx_description
1 polymer ?
#
loop_
_entity_poly.entity_id
_entity_poly.type
_entity_poly.pdbx_seq_one_letter_code
_entity_poly.pdbx_strand_id
1 'polypeptide(L)' 'MAAENKKNKFRGSGIAIGIAIGLAIGTAMDNIAIGIAIGVGIGLAFEGSNNEK' A
#
# COMPACT_ATOMS: atom_id res chain seq x y z
N MET A 1 -25.26 -2.80 -23.77
CA MET A 1 -25.03 -3.47 -22.47
C MET A 1 -24.09 -4.65 -22.73
N ALA A 2 -22.98 -4.88 -22.02
CA ALA A 2 -22.70 -4.67 -20.61
C ALA A 2 -21.28 -4.13 -20.40
N ALA A 3 -21.14 -3.17 -19.48
CA ALA A 3 -19.85 -2.76 -18.94
C ALA A 3 -19.27 -3.96 -18.17
N GLU A 4 -18.27 -4.60 -18.75
CA GLU A 4 -17.43 -5.57 -18.06
C GLU A 4 -16.70 -4.87 -16.90
N ASN A 5 -17.34 -4.85 -15.73
CA ASN A 5 -16.67 -4.52 -14.48
C ASN A 5 -15.74 -5.70 -14.14
N LYS A 6 -14.63 -5.78 -14.87
CA LYS A 6 -13.48 -6.58 -14.50
C LYS A 6 -13.02 -6.01 -13.17
N LYS A 7 -13.39 -6.66 -12.07
CA LYS A 7 -12.83 -6.39 -10.73
C LYS A 7 -11.34 -6.72 -10.84
N ASN A 8 -10.59 -5.79 -11.41
CA ASN A 8 -9.15 -5.82 -11.40
C ASN A 8 -8.81 -5.52 -9.95
N LYS A 9 -8.74 -6.57 -9.13
CA LYS A 9 -8.22 -6.51 -7.76
C LYS A 9 -6.87 -5.82 -7.93
N PHE A 10 -6.78 -4.54 -7.56
CA PHE A 10 -5.61 -3.72 -7.83
C PHE A 10 -4.43 -4.33 -7.05
N ARG A 11 -3.69 -5.22 -7.72
CA ARG A 11 -2.48 -5.85 -7.20
C ARG A 11 -1.45 -4.73 -7.12
N GLY A 12 -1.13 -4.27 -5.92
CA GLY A 12 -0.26 -3.11 -5.68
C GLY A 12 -0.97 -1.93 -4.99
N SER A 13 -2.29 -1.99 -4.77
CA SER A 13 -2.97 -0.93 -4.00
C SER A 13 -2.49 -0.89 -2.55
N GLY A 14 -2.14 -2.05 -1.97
CA GLY A 14 -1.63 -2.10 -0.60
C GLY A 14 -0.27 -1.41 -0.50
N ILE A 15 0.64 -1.70 -1.43
CA ILE A 15 1.97 -1.07 -1.48
C ILE A 15 1.88 0.44 -1.74
N ALA A 16 1.00 0.90 -2.63
CA ALA A 16 0.82 2.33 -2.89
C ALA A 16 0.38 3.09 -1.63
N ILE A 17 -0.59 2.54 -0.88
CA ILE A 17 -1.06 3.10 0.39
C ILE A 17 0.07 3.07 1.43
N GLY A 18 0.77 1.94 1.53
CA GLY A 18 1.90 1.77 2.45
C GLY A 18 3.02 2.79 2.21
N ILE A 19 3.41 3.02 0.95
CA ILE A 19 4.43 4.01 0.61
C ILE A 19 3.97 5.44 0.90
N ALA A 20 2.72 5.79 0.58
CA ALA A 20 2.19 7.13 0.90
C ALA A 20 2.24 7.42 2.41
N ILE A 21 1.82 6.45 3.24
CA ILE A 21 1.86 6.56 4.71
C ILE A 21 3.31 6.59 5.19
N GLY A 22 4.16 5.68 4.69
CA GLY A 22 5.56 5.58 5.07
C GLY A 22 6.35 6.85 4.76
N LEU A 23 6.11 7.48 3.61
CA LEU A 23 6.70 8.76 3.24
C LEU A 23 6.20 9.90 4.14
N ALA A 24 4.91 9.96 4.46
CA ALA A 24 4.38 10.96 5.38
C ALA A 24 5.01 10.85 6.79
N ILE A 25 5.18 9.63 7.30
CA ILE A 25 5.83 9.38 8.59
C ILE A 25 7.33 9.67 8.52
N GLY A 26 8.01 9.18 7.47
CA GLY A 26 9.45 9.36 7.29
C GLY A 26 9.86 10.81 7.13
N THR A 27 9.06 11.61 6.42
CA THR A 27 9.27 13.06 6.29
C THR A 27 9.02 13.78 7.61
N ALA A 28 7.99 13.40 8.37
CA ALA A 28 7.72 13.96 9.69
C ALA A 28 8.82 13.64 10.72
N MET A 29 9.49 12.50 10.58
CA MET A 29 10.58 12.05 11.45
C MET A 29 11.98 12.49 10.98
N ASP A 30 12.08 13.22 9.85
CA ASP A 30 13.34 13.50 9.14
C ASP A 30 14.18 12.23 8.86
N ASN A 31 13.50 11.08 8.74
CA ASN A 31 14.11 9.77 8.54
C ASN A 31 13.29 8.94 7.56
N ILE A 32 13.55 9.17 6.27
CA ILE A 32 12.91 8.46 5.17
C ILE A 32 13.20 6.95 5.22
N ALA A 33 14.37 6.53 5.70
CA ALA A 33 14.71 5.10 5.79
C ALA A 33 13.74 4.35 6.71
N ILE A 34 13.44 4.91 7.89
CA ILE A 34 12.45 4.36 8.82
C ILE A 34 11.05 4.42 8.21
N GLY A 35 10.68 5.55 7.60
CA GLY A 35 9.38 5.72 6.96
C GLY A 35 9.09 4.68 5.86
N ILE A 36 10.07 4.43 4.99
CA ILE A 36 9.95 3.40 3.94
C ILE A 36 9.88 2.00 4.53
N ALA A 37 10.68 1.67 5.54
CA ALA A 37 10.63 0.36 6.19
C ALA A 37 9.24 0.07 6.78
N ILE A 38 8.67 1.05 7.49
CA ILE A 38 7.31 0.97 8.06
C ILE A 38 6.27 0.91 6.94
N GLY A 39 6.38 1.79 5.94
CA GLY A 39 5.43 1.88 4.83
C GLY A 39 5.34 0.61 3.99
N VAL A 40 6.49 -0.01 3.69
CA VAL A 40 6.53 -1.29 2.99
C VAL A 40 5.93 -2.41 3.86
N GLY A 41 6.23 -2.45 5.16
CA GLY A 41 5.63 -3.42 6.09
C GLY A 41 4.10 -3.32 6.14
N ILE A 42 3.56 -2.11 6.26
CA ILE A 42 2.11 -1.86 6.23
C ILE A 42 1.53 -2.23 4.87
N GLY A 43 2.17 -1.81 3.78
CA GLY A 43 1.67 -2.07 2.43
C GLY A 43 1.59 -3.55 2.09
N LEU A 44 2.57 -4.35 2.52
CA LEU A 44 2.56 -5.80 2.38
C LEU A 44 1.48 -6.45 3.24
N ALA A 45 1.27 -5.98 4.47
CA ALA A 45 0.21 -6.48 5.34
C ALA A 45 -1.19 -6.25 4.74
N PHE A 46 -1.43 -5.06 4.17
CA PHE A 46 -2.69 -4.74 3.48
C PHE A 46 -2.87 -5.52 2.17
N GLU A 47 -1.80 -5.70 1.38
CA GLU A 47 -1.84 -6.48 0.14
C GLU A 47 -2.10 -7.97 0.42
N GLY A 48 -1.48 -8.52 1.46
CA GLY A 48 -1.70 -9.89 1.93
C GLY A 48 -3.12 -10.10 2.43
N SER A 49 -3.62 -9.17 3.26
CA SER A 49 -5.00 -9.23 3.79
C SER A 49 -6.07 -9.12 2.69
N ASN A 50 -5.81 -8.36 1.62
CA ASN A 50 -6.74 -8.21 0.51
C ASN A 50 -6.76 -9.44 -0.42
N ASN A 51 -5.75 -10.32 -0.37
CA ASN A 51 -5.73 -11.58 -1.12
C ASN A 51 -6.50 -12.72 -0.45
N GLU A 52 -6.92 -12.58 0.81
CA GLU A 52 -7.66 -13.62 1.55
C GLU A 52 -9.18 -13.61 1.26
N LYS A 53 -9.53 -13.51 -0.02
CA LYS A 53 -10.88 -13.77 -0.58
C LYS A 53 -10.77 -14.42 -1.93
#